data_AF-A0A0G1HXQ4-F1
#
_entry.id   AF-A0A0G1HXQ4-F1
#
_cell.length_a   1.000
_cell.length_b   1.000
_cell.length_c   1.000
_cell.angle_alpha   90.00
_cell.angle_beta   90.00
_cell.angle_gamma   90.00
#
_symmetry.space_group_name_H-M   'P 1'
#
loop_
_entity.id
_entity.type
_entity.pdbx_description
1 polymer ?
#
loop_
_entity_poly.entity_id
_entity_poly.type
_entity_poly.pdbx_seq_one_letter_code
_entity_poly.pdbx_strand_id
1 'polypeptide(L)'
;MPKEIDPRQAIYPAQTIFQRLCALRNYQYIIRNFPTADAYEEMLQLENDLRTQIEIWGDIEAIDFWLSSNDPHHGRIANIKELDLSWLT
;
A
#
# COMPACT_ATOMS: atom_id res chain seq x y z
N MET A 1 18.55 -12.41 8.84
CA MET A 1 18.04 -11.20 9.50
C MET A 1 17.93 -10.13 8.44
N PRO A 2 16.75 -9.54 8.18
CA PRO A 2 16.70 -8.38 7.31
C PRO A 2 17.57 -7.29 7.96
N LYS A 3 18.44 -6.67 7.17
CA LYS A 3 19.28 -5.56 7.61
C LYS A 3 18.37 -4.50 8.19
N GLU A 4 18.66 -4.01 9.40
CA GLU A 4 17.93 -2.92 10.04
C GLU A 4 17.71 -1.80 9.02
N ILE A 5 16.47 -1.61 8.61
CA ILE A 5 16.08 -0.49 7.76
C ILE A 5 16.25 0.74 8.66
N ASP A 6 17.19 1.63 8.32
CA ASP A 6 17.33 2.91 9.01
C ASP A 6 15.93 3.55 9.09
N PRO A 7 15.41 3.89 10.27
CA PRO A 7 14.08 4.49 10.42
C PRO A 7 13.85 5.71 9.51
N ARG A 8 14.91 6.48 9.18
CA ARG A 8 14.84 7.61 8.24
C ARG A 8 14.77 7.17 6.78
N GLN A 9 15.33 6.00 6.47
CA GLN A 9 15.15 5.35 5.17
C GLN A 9 13.88 4.50 5.12
N ALA A 10 13.23 4.21 6.25
CA ALA A 10 11.99 3.46 6.32
C ALA A 10 10.75 4.37 6.15
N ILE A 11 10.84 5.66 6.50
CA ILE A 11 9.70 6.60 6.37
C ILE A 11 9.25 6.78 4.93
N TYR A 12 10.18 7.00 4.01
CA TYR A 12 9.86 7.23 2.61
C TYR A 12 9.24 5.99 1.94
N PRO A 13 9.80 4.78 2.07
CA PRO A 13 9.16 3.55 1.60
C PRO A 13 7.80 3.31 2.22
N ALA A 14 7.65 3.46 3.54
CA ALA A 14 6.37 3.23 4.21
C ALA A 14 5.28 4.21 3.73
N GLN A 15 5.62 5.50 3.62
CA GLN A 15 4.70 6.50 3.05
C GLN A 15 4.39 6.24 1.58
N THR A 16 5.37 5.76 0.81
CA THR A 16 5.17 5.39 -0.60
C THR A 16 4.17 4.25 -0.74
N ILE A 17 4.29 3.22 0.11
CA ILE A 17 3.32 2.12 0.15
C ILE A 17 1.93 2.65 0.49
N PHE A 18 1.81 3.50 1.52
CA PHE A 18 0.53 4.12 1.88
C PHE A 18 -0.11 4.91 0.71
N GLN A 19 0.67 5.76 0.04
CA GLN A 19 0.19 6.54 -1.10
C GLN A 19 -0.24 5.64 -2.26
N ARG A 20 0.51 4.56 -2.51
CA ARG A 20 0.17 3.56 -3.53
C ARG A 20 -1.10 2.77 -3.17
N LEU A 21 -1.35 2.47 -1.90
CA LEU A 21 -2.62 1.87 -1.45
C LEU A 21 -3.80 2.83 -1.68
N CYS A 22 -3.63 4.13 -1.46
CA CYS A 22 -4.64 5.12 -1.83
C CYS A 22 -4.91 5.17 -3.35
N ALA A 23 -3.86 5.07 -4.16
CA ALA A 23 -4.00 4.98 -5.62
C ALA A 23 -4.72 3.69 -6.04
N LEU A 24 -4.37 2.55 -5.42
CA LEU A 24 -5.02 1.27 -5.67
C LEU A 24 -6.51 1.33 -5.36
N ARG A 25 -6.89 1.94 -4.23
CA ARG A 25 -8.31 2.18 -3.90
C ARG A 25 -9.03 2.96 -5.01
N ASN A 26 -8.37 3.94 -5.62
CA ASN A 26 -8.96 4.70 -6.73
C ASN A 26 -9.10 3.84 -7.99
N TYR A 27 -8.13 2.99 -8.33
CA TYR A 27 -8.25 2.04 -9.43
C TYR A 27 -9.38 1.04 -9.20
N GLN A 28 -9.49 0.47 -8.01
CA GLN A 28 -10.59 -0.43 -7.66
C GLN A 28 -11.94 0.26 -7.77
N TYR A 29 -12.05 1.54 -7.34
CA TYR A 29 -13.27 2.32 -7.55
C TYR A 29 -13.56 2.55 -9.04
N ILE A 30 -12.57 2.94 -9.83
CA ILE A 30 -12.72 3.12 -11.27
C ILE A 30 -13.17 1.81 -11.89
N ILE A 31 -12.54 0.69 -11.61
CA ILE A 31 -12.92 -0.61 -12.18
C ILE A 31 -14.36 -1.02 -11.85
N ARG A 32 -14.81 -0.79 -10.61
CA ARG A 32 -16.18 -1.13 -10.18
C ARG A 32 -17.26 -0.32 -10.91
N ASN A 33 -16.98 0.92 -11.30
CA ASN A 33 -17.97 1.84 -11.91
C ASN A 33 -17.75 2.08 -13.42
N PHE A 34 -16.48 2.00 -13.80
CA PHE A 34 -15.69 2.49 -14.94
C PHE A 34 -14.88 1.45 -15.72
N PRO A 35 -15.29 0.18 -15.89
CA PRO A 35 -14.34 -0.88 -16.25
C PRO A 35 -13.74 -0.65 -17.64
N THR A 36 -12.41 -0.48 -17.69
CA THR A 36 -11.61 -0.44 -18.92
C THR A 36 -10.43 -1.40 -18.80
N ALA A 37 -10.01 -2.00 -19.91
CA ALA A 37 -8.85 -2.90 -19.94
C ALA A 37 -7.59 -2.22 -19.37
N ASP A 38 -7.33 -0.99 -19.80
CA ASP A 38 -6.19 -0.19 -19.34
C ASP A 38 -6.20 0.00 -17.81
N ALA A 39 -7.35 0.32 -17.20
CA ALA A 39 -7.44 0.50 -15.75
C ALA A 39 -7.22 -0.82 -15.00
N TYR A 40 -7.69 -1.95 -15.53
CA TYR A 40 -7.42 -3.28 -14.98
C TYR A 40 -5.92 -3.61 -15.03
N GLU A 41 -5.25 -3.36 -16.15
CA GLU A 41 -3.81 -3.62 -16.31
C GLU A 41 -2.98 -2.78 -15.33
N GLU A 42 -3.29 -1.48 -15.20
CA GLU A 42 -2.63 -0.60 -14.24
C GLU A 42 -2.87 -1.03 -12.79
N MET A 43 -4.10 -1.45 -12.45
CA MET A 43 -4.43 -1.99 -11.12
C MET A 43 -3.60 -3.23 -10.81
N LEU A 44 -3.55 -4.21 -11.73
CA LEU A 44 -2.80 -5.46 -11.53
C LEU A 44 -1.30 -5.21 -11.39
N GLN A 45 -0.74 -4.29 -12.18
CA GLN A 45 0.67 -3.91 -12.03
C GLN A 45 0.93 -3.29 -10.65
N LEU A 46 0.03 -2.42 -10.18
CA LEU A 46 0.15 -1.78 -8.88
C LEU A 46 0.02 -2.78 -7.72
N GLU A 47 -0.89 -3.75 -7.82
CA GLU A 47 -1.03 -4.85 -6.85
C GLU A 47 0.25 -5.70 -6.75
N ASN A 48 0.84 -6.07 -7.88
CA ASN A 48 2.09 -6.84 -7.90
C ASN A 48 3.28 -6.08 -7.28
N ASP A 49 3.41 -4.80 -7.64
CA ASP A 49 4.41 -3.91 -7.05
C ASP A 49 4.24 -3.77 -5.54
N LEU A 50 3.00 -3.58 -5.08
CA LEU A 50 2.68 -3.43 -3.67
C LEU A 50 2.91 -4.74 -2.90
N ARG A 51 2.58 -5.90 -3.47
CA ARG A 51 2.86 -7.19 -2.83
C ARG A 51 4.34 -7.33 -2.50
N THR A 52 5.20 -7.10 -3.49
CA THR A 52 6.65 -7.18 -3.32
C THR A 52 7.14 -6.22 -2.22
N GLN A 53 6.60 -5.00 -2.19
CA GLN A 53 6.99 -4.02 -1.18
C GLN A 53 6.48 -4.41 0.22
N ILE A 54 5.25 -4.91 0.33
CA ILE A 54 4.66 -5.34 1.60
C ILE A 54 5.39 -6.56 2.15
N GLU A 55 5.79 -7.52 1.32
CA GLU A 55 6.58 -8.68 1.72
C GLU A 55 7.93 -8.30 2.34
N ILE A 56 8.59 -7.24 1.85
CA ILE A 56 9.83 -6.72 2.44
C ILE A 56 9.63 -6.27 3.89
N TRP A 57 8.44 -5.76 4.20
CA TRP A 57 8.04 -5.34 5.55
C TRP A 57 7.42 -6.48 6.38
N GLY A 58 7.23 -7.65 5.79
CA GLY A 58 6.55 -8.80 6.39
C GLY A 58 5.06 -8.80 6.06
N ASP A 59 4.35 -7.75 6.42
CA ASP A 59 2.92 -7.59 6.15
C ASP A 59 2.48 -6.11 6.19
N ILE A 60 1.20 -5.88 5.90
CA ILE A 60 0.60 -4.54 5.88
C ILE A 60 0.45 -3.95 7.29
N GLU A 61 0.30 -4.80 8.32
CA GLU A 61 0.12 -4.37 9.71
C GLU A 61 1.43 -3.80 10.28
N ALA A 62 2.56 -4.38 9.92
CA ALA A 62 3.90 -3.91 10.25
C ALA A 62 4.15 -2.50 9.69
N ILE A 63 3.68 -2.22 8.47
CA ILE A 63 3.79 -0.91 7.84
C ILE A 63 2.92 0.11 8.56
N ASP A 64 1.65 -0.21 8.83
CA ASP A 64 0.72 0.70 9.53
C ASP A 64 1.21 1.00 10.96
N PHE A 65 1.68 -0.03 11.67
CA PHE A 65 2.26 0.13 13.00
C PHE A 65 3.49 1.04 12.97
N TRP A 66 4.39 0.81 12.01
CA TRP A 66 5.60 1.60 11.87
C TRP A 66 5.28 3.06 11.56
N LEU A 67 4.38 3.32 10.61
CA LEU A 67 3.93 4.69 10.28
C LEU A 67 3.29 5.37 11.50
N SER A 68 2.47 4.65 12.26
CA SER A 68 1.84 5.19 13.48
C SER A 68 2.81 5.58 14.58
N SER A 69 3.98 4.94 14.60
CA SER A 69 5.02 5.20 15.59
C SER A 69 6.00 6.29 15.15
N ASN A 70 6.14 6.55 13.84
CA ASN A 70 7.23 7.36 13.28
C ASN A 70 6.76 8.60 12.49
N ASP A 71 5.49 8.68 12.11
CA ASP A 71 4.92 9.83 11.41
C ASP A 71 3.60 10.26 12.09
N PRO A 72 3.60 11.33 12.91
CA PRO A 72 2.41 11.78 13.62
C PRO A 72 1.31 12.32 12.67
N HIS A 73 1.62 12.53 11.39
CA HIS A 73 0.69 13.05 10.39
C HIS A 73 0.32 12.01 9.31
N HIS A 74 0.79 10.75 9.41
CA HIS A 74 0.40 9.73 8.45
C HIS A 74 -1.11 9.46 8.48
N GLY A 75 -1.67 9.15 7.31
CA GLY A 75 -2.96 8.48 7.24
C GLY A 75 -2.78 7.01 7.62
N ARG A 76 -3.67 6.46 8.44
CA ARG A 76 -3.69 5.02 8.74
C ARG A 76 -4.21 4.24 7.55
N ILE A 77 -3.61 3.10 7.25
CA ILE A 77 -4.09 2.18 6.20
C ILE A 77 -5.54 1.78 6.49
N ALA A 78 -5.87 1.54 7.76
CA ALA A 78 -7.23 1.25 8.21
C ALA A 78 -8.27 2.36 7.88
N ASN A 79 -7.83 3.58 7.59
CA ASN A 79 -8.70 4.69 7.22
C ASN A 79 -8.95 4.79 5.70
N ILE A 80 -8.27 3.97 4.88
CA ILE A 80 -8.49 3.90 3.44
C ILE A 80 -9.80 3.12 3.19
N LYS A 81 -10.92 3.84 3.19
CA LYS A 81 -12.25 3.23 3.02
C LYS A 81 -12.39 2.54 1.67
N GLU A 82 -13.02 1.36 1.70
CA GLU A 82 -13.39 0.55 0.53
C GLU A 82 -12.21 -0.01 -0.30
N LEU A 83 -10.99 0.07 0.25
CA LEU A 83 -9.83 -0.64 -0.27
C LEU A 83 -10.04 -2.15 -0.09
N ASP A 84 -9.99 -2.88 -1.20
CA ASP A 84 -9.95 -4.33 -1.19
C ASP A 84 -8.50 -4.80 -1.11
N LEU A 85 -8.23 -5.70 -0.16
CA LEU A 85 -6.93 -6.31 0.10
C LEU A 85 -6.94 -7.82 -0.16
N SER A 86 -8.02 -8.36 -0.73
CA SER A 86 -8.13 -9.78 -1.06
C SER A 86 -7.02 -10.27 -1.98
N TRP A 87 -6.44 -9.38 -2.80
CA TRP A 87 -5.29 -9.70 -3.63
C TRP A 87 -4.05 -10.02 -2.80
N LEU A 88 -3.90 -9.61 -1.54
CA LEU A 88 -2.72 -9.93 -0.72
C LEU A 88 -2.65 -11.38 -0.22
N THR A 89 -3.74 -12.16 -0.33
CA THR A 89 -3.78 -13.57 0.12
C THR A 89 -3.08 -14.54 -0.82
#